data_AF-A0A8J7JS71-F1
#
_entry.id   AF-A0A8J7JS71-F1
#
_cell.length_a   1.000
_cell.length_b   1.000
_cell.length_c   1.000
_cell.angle_alpha   90.00
_cell.angle_beta   90.00
_cell.angle_gamma   90.00
#
_symmetry.space_group_name_H-M   'P 1'
#
loop_
_entity.id
_entity.type
_entity.pdbx_description
1 polymer ?
#
loop_
_entity_poly.entity_id
_entity_poly.type
_entity_poly.pdbx_seq_one_letter_code
_entity_poly.pdbx_strand_id
1 'polypeptide(L)'
;MKARIENDVIYINHEDVPEYKKGGSVVRNSYFWALRSIAGKAGRYSDWEYESEVWFALSRMLMSFTESGYLGVRETILEFPQSTDIPQVFRDVATWE
;
A
#
# COMPACT_ATOMS: atom_id res chain seq x y z
N MET A 1 6.97 -1.93 0.12
CA MET A 1 6.38 -1.08 -0.92
C MET A 1 6.89 0.32 -0.73
N LYS A 2 7.72 0.82 -1.64
CA LYS A 2 8.29 2.16 -1.51
C LYS A 2 7.19 3.21 -1.53
N ALA A 3 7.22 4.09 -0.55
CA ALA A 3 6.21 5.09 -0.31
C ALA A 3 6.83 6.45 -0.03
N ARG A 4 6.17 7.51 -0.50
CA ARG A 4 6.51 8.90 -0.17
C ARG A 4 5.24 9.67 0.17
N ILE A 5 5.39 10.75 0.94
CA ILE A 5 4.29 11.61 1.35
C ILE A 5 4.51 13.00 0.77
N GLU A 6 3.50 13.55 0.12
CA GLU A 6 3.52 14.91 -0.39
C GLU A 6 2.10 15.48 -0.33
N ASN A 7 1.93 16.66 0.29
CA ASN A 7 0.64 17.34 0.45
C ASN A 7 -0.47 16.44 1.02
N ASP A 8 -0.17 15.71 2.10
CA ASP A 8 -1.11 14.76 2.74
C ASP A 8 -1.64 13.65 1.81
N VAL A 9 -0.89 13.34 0.75
CA VAL A 9 -1.12 12.20 -0.13
C VAL A 9 0.06 11.25 -0.04
N ILE A 10 -0.23 9.96 0.15
CA ILE A 10 0.75 8.89 0.00
C ILE A 10 0.81 8.45 -1.45
N TYR A 11 2.04 8.35 -1.95
CA TYR A 11 2.35 7.76 -3.24
C TYR A 11 3.07 6.44 -3.02
N ILE A 12 2.49 5.34 -3.46
CA ILE A 12 3.13 4.02 -3.48
C ILE A 12 3.69 3.77 -4.87
N ASN A 13 4.96 3.38 -4.96
CA ASN A 13 5.63 3.11 -6.23
C ASN A 13 4.85 2.05 -7.04
N HIS A 14 4.60 2.35 -8.31
CA HIS A 14 3.83 1.48 -9.20
C HIS A 14 4.45 0.08 -9.44
N GLU A 15 5.75 -0.10 -9.19
CA GLU A 15 6.43 -1.40 -9.28
C GLU A 15 6.20 -2.26 -8.02
N ASP A 16 5.78 -1.65 -6.92
CA ASP A 16 5.57 -2.33 -5.63
C ASP A 16 4.10 -2.64 -5.31
N VAL A 17 3.15 -2.07 -6.07
CA VAL A 17 1.73 -2.40 -5.93
C VAL A 17 1.41 -3.76 -6.55
N PRO A 18 0.42 -4.52 -6.05
CA PRO A 18 0.09 -5.81 -6.63
C PRO A 18 -0.41 -5.68 -8.06
N GLU A 19 -0.26 -6.74 -8.85
CA GLU A 19 -0.85 -6.86 -10.17
C GLU A 19 -2.07 -7.79 -10.18
N TYR A 20 -3.10 -7.43 -10.95
CA TYR A 20 -4.18 -8.35 -11.25
C TYR A 20 -3.74 -9.41 -12.25
N LYS A 21 -3.99 -10.68 -11.93
CA LYS A 21 -3.72 -11.80 -12.84
C LYS A 21 -4.98 -12.65 -13.03
N LYS A 22 -5.50 -12.70 -14.27
CA LYS A 22 -6.61 -13.59 -14.64
C LYS A 22 -6.22 -15.05 -14.40
N GLY A 23 -7.03 -15.77 -13.62
CA GLY A 23 -6.72 -17.14 -13.19
C GLY A 23 -5.59 -17.25 -12.16
N GLY A 24 -5.12 -16.13 -11.60
CA GLY A 24 -4.12 -16.09 -10.54
C GLY A 24 -4.69 -16.35 -9.14
N SER A 25 -3.85 -16.12 -8.13
CA SER A 25 -4.23 -16.27 -6.71
C SER A 25 -5.43 -15.40 -6.36
N VAL A 26 -6.46 -16.01 -5.75
CA VAL A 26 -7.65 -15.31 -5.25
C VAL A 26 -7.24 -14.25 -4.22
N VAL A 27 -6.29 -14.56 -3.33
CA VAL A 27 -5.86 -13.63 -2.28
C VAL A 27 -5.12 -12.43 -2.89
N ARG A 28 -4.18 -12.64 -3.82
CA ARG A 28 -3.46 -11.54 -4.48
C ARG A 28 -4.40 -10.65 -5.29
N ASN A 29 -5.34 -11.24 -6.02
CA ASN A 29 -6.34 -10.48 -6.76
C ASN A 29 -7.28 -9.71 -5.81
N SER A 30 -7.64 -10.30 -4.66
CA SER A 30 -8.44 -9.60 -3.65
C SER A 30 -7.66 -8.43 -3.04
N TYR A 31 -6.37 -8.62 -2.76
CA TYR A 31 -5.49 -7.55 -2.29
C TYR A 31 -5.40 -6.40 -3.28
N PHE A 32 -5.19 -6.71 -4.56
CA PHE A 32 -5.22 -5.73 -5.64
C PHE A 32 -6.51 -4.91 -5.66
N TRP A 33 -7.67 -5.57 -5.64
CA TRP A 33 -8.95 -4.87 -5.69
C TRP A 33 -9.25 -4.09 -4.42
N ALA A 34 -8.85 -4.61 -3.26
CA ALA A 34 -9.02 -3.92 -1.99
C ALA A 34 -8.24 -2.59 -2.00
N LEU A 35 -6.94 -2.63 -2.30
CA LEU A 35 -6.11 -1.42 -2.39
C LEU A 35 -6.67 -0.44 -3.44
N ARG A 36 -7.04 -0.95 -4.61
CA ARG A 36 -7.52 -0.11 -5.72
C ARG A 36 -8.84 0.59 -5.41
N SER A 37 -9.69 0.00 -4.58
CA SER A 37 -11.03 0.52 -4.28
C SER A 37 -11.02 1.74 -3.36
N ILE A 38 -9.92 1.99 -2.64
CA ILE A 38 -9.76 3.14 -1.76
C ILE A 38 -8.72 4.15 -2.26
N ALA A 39 -8.05 3.87 -3.38
CA ALA A 39 -7.08 4.79 -3.96
C ALA A 39 -7.79 5.94 -4.68
N GLY A 40 -7.34 7.18 -4.44
CA GLY A 40 -7.75 8.34 -5.23
C GLY A 40 -7.35 8.19 -6.70
N LYS A 41 -6.18 7.59 -6.93
CA LYS A 41 -5.68 7.26 -8.27
C LYS A 41 -4.85 5.99 -8.27
N ALA A 42 -5.16 5.09 -9.21
CA ALA A 42 -4.50 3.79 -9.36
C ALA A 42 -4.27 3.47 -10.84
N GLY A 43 -3.18 4.03 -11.40
CA GLY A 43 -2.77 3.81 -12.78
C GLY A 43 -1.92 2.55 -12.94
N ARG A 44 -1.81 2.06 -14.17
CA ARG A 44 -0.96 0.89 -14.49
C ARG A 44 0.53 1.20 -14.46
N TYR A 45 0.90 2.43 -14.80
CA TYR A 45 2.29 2.89 -14.97
C TYR A 45 2.54 4.18 -14.20
N SER A 46 1.82 4.37 -13.11
CA SER A 46 1.92 5.53 -12.25
C SER A 46 1.74 5.10 -10.82
N ASP A 47 2.43 5.79 -9.92
CA ASP A 47 2.28 5.57 -8.49
C ASP A 47 0.81 5.64 -8.07
N TRP A 48 0.45 4.84 -7.07
CA TRP A 48 -0.90 4.84 -6.53
C TRP A 48 -1.00 5.88 -5.41
N GLU A 49 -2.07 6.66 -5.46
CA GLU A 49 -2.28 7.83 -4.61
C GLU A 49 -3.36 7.54 -3.58
N TYR A 50 -3.09 7.89 -2.31
CA TYR A 50 -4.02 7.73 -1.19
C TYR A 50 -4.06 9.00 -0.35
N GLU A 51 -5.20 9.67 -0.36
CA GLU A 51 -5.46 10.87 0.44
C GLU A 51 -5.56 10.53 1.94
N SER A 52 -5.29 11.52 2.79
CA SER A 52 -5.28 11.38 4.24
C SER A 52 -6.55 10.75 4.84
N GLU A 53 -7.69 10.98 4.19
CA GLU A 53 -9.02 10.50 4.55
C GLU A 53 -9.12 8.97 4.50
N VAL A 54 -8.30 8.31 3.68
CA VAL A 54 -8.28 6.85 3.53
C VAL A 54 -7.07 6.18 4.18
N TRP A 55 -6.15 6.94 4.78
CA TRP A 55 -4.93 6.39 5.39
C TRP A 55 -5.20 5.34 6.46
N PHE A 56 -6.22 5.58 7.30
CA PHE A 56 -6.62 4.61 8.32
C PHE A 56 -7.14 3.30 7.72
N ALA A 57 -7.89 3.38 6.61
CA ALA A 57 -8.36 2.21 5.89
C ALA A 57 -7.20 1.46 5.22
N LEU A 58 -6.28 2.19 4.59
CA LEU A 58 -5.05 1.64 4.01
C LEU A 58 -4.25 0.88 5.07
N SER A 59 -3.98 1.51 6.22
CA SER A 59 -3.21 0.91 7.31
C SER A 59 -3.82 -0.41 7.81
N ARG A 60 -5.13 -0.43 8.07
CA ARG A 60 -5.85 -1.65 8.48
C ARG A 60 -5.83 -2.74 7.41
N MET A 61 -5.95 -2.34 6.14
CA MET A 61 -5.91 -3.27 5.02
C MET A 61 -4.54 -3.94 4.91
N LEU A 62 -3.47 -3.15 4.94
CA LEU A 62 -2.09 -3.65 4.93
C LEU A 62 -1.82 -4.60 6.09
N MET A 63 -2.28 -4.26 7.31
CA MET A 63 -2.16 -5.13 8.46
C MET A 63 -2.92 -6.45 8.26
N SER A 64 -4.18 -6.39 7.84
CA SER A 64 -5.01 -7.59 7.61
C SER A 64 -4.39 -8.54 6.59
N PHE A 65 -3.82 -8.00 5.51
CA PHE A 65 -3.14 -8.82 4.50
C PHE A 65 -1.79 -9.35 4.97
N THR A 66 -1.06 -8.60 5.82
CA THR A 66 0.16 -9.09 6.48
C THR A 66 -0.14 -10.31 7.35
N GLU A 67 -1.17 -10.22 8.19
CA GLU A 67 -1.61 -11.29 9.10
C GLU A 67 -2.17 -12.51 8.37
N SER A 68 -2.61 -12.35 7.12
CA SER A 68 -3.10 -13.46 6.29
C SER A 68 -2.02 -14.48 5.93
N GLY A 69 -0.73 -14.09 5.93
CA GLY A 69 0.40 -14.96 5.61
C GLY A 69 0.53 -15.36 4.13
N TYR A 70 -0.30 -14.82 3.23
CA TYR A 70 -0.29 -15.18 1.80
C TYR A 70 0.55 -14.24 0.93
N LEU A 71 1.02 -13.12 1.47
CA LEU A 71 1.82 -12.11 0.78
C LEU A 71 3.19 -11.99 1.43
N GLY A 72 4.20 -11.59 0.66
CA GLY A 72 5.51 -11.25 1.21
C GLY A 72 5.43 -10.00 2.08
N VAL A 73 6.26 -9.94 3.12
CA VAL A 73 6.32 -8.81 4.07
C VAL A 73 6.47 -7.46 3.35
N ARG A 74 7.30 -7.41 2.30
CA ARG A 74 7.52 -6.18 1.52
C ARG A 74 6.32 -5.78 0.65
N GLU A 75 5.39 -6.69 0.39
CA GLU A 75 4.15 -6.40 -0.36
C GLU A 75 3.11 -5.71 0.53
N THR A 76 3.27 -5.74 1.85
CA THR A 76 2.28 -5.21 2.81
C THR A 76 2.84 -4.16 3.77
N ILE A 77 4.15 -3.90 3.75
CA ILE A 77 4.79 -2.83 4.53
C ILE A 77 5.11 -1.64 3.61
N LEU A 78 4.77 -0.43 4.07
CA LEU A 78 5.22 0.83 3.46
C LEU A 78 6.67 1.10 3.84
N GLU A 79 7.53 1.32 2.86
CA GLU A 79 8.94 1.65 3.06
C GLU A 79 9.14 3.12 2.70
N PHE A 80 9.43 3.96 3.69
CA PHE A 80 9.61 5.40 3.51
C PHE A 80 11.10 5.77 3.47
N PRO A 81 11.50 6.86 2.77
CA PRO A 81 12.85 7.39 2.87
C PRO A 81 13.23 7.73 4.31
N GLN A 82 14.48 7.52 4.72
CA GLN A 82 14.95 7.74 6.11
C GLN A 82 14.73 9.17 6.63
N SER A 83 14.58 10.14 5.74
CA SER A 83 14.27 11.54 6.09
C SER A 83 12.79 11.79 6.41
N THR A 84 11.92 10.79 6.25
CA THR A 84 10.47 10.93 6.40
C THR A 84 10.04 10.59 7.81
N ASP A 85 9.30 11.48 8.45
CA ASP A 85 8.58 11.16 9.69
C ASP A 85 7.32 10.36 9.33
N ILE A 86 7.25 9.11 9.81
CA ILE A 86 6.16 8.19 9.47
C ILE A 86 4.91 8.62 10.25
N PRO A 87 3.78 8.92 9.56
CA PRO A 87 2.56 9.30 10.26
C PRO A 87 2.11 8.21 11.23
N GLN A 88 1.61 8.63 12.40
CA GLN A 88 1.20 7.74 13.48
C GLN A 88 0.28 6.59 13.02
N VAL A 89 -0.61 6.86 12.06
CA VAL A 89 -1.56 5.88 11.51
C VAL A 89 -0.89 4.69 10.82
N PHE A 90 0.35 4.82 10.37
CA PHE A 90 1.10 3.78 9.66
C PHE A 90 2.15 3.08 10.52
N ARG A 91 2.26 3.42 11.81
CA ARG A 91 3.34 2.91 12.69
C ARG A 91 3.49 1.39 12.66
N ASP A 92 2.39 0.65 12.54
CA ASP A 92 2.41 -0.82 12.58
C ASP A 92 2.59 -1.48 11.21
N VAL A 93 2.55 -0.71 10.12
CA VAL A 93 2.62 -1.21 8.73
C VAL A 93 3.63 -0.44 7.88
N ALA A 94 4.57 0.24 8.53
CA ALA A 94 5.57 1.04 7.85
C ALA A 94 6.94 0.91 8.50
N THR A 95 7.97 1.11 7.69
CA THR A 95 9.37 1.14 8.07
C THR A 95 10.10 2.18 7.21
N TRP A 96 11.35 2.44 7.54
CA TRP A 96 12.27 3.13 6.64
C TRP A 96 12.96 2.15 5.69
N GLU A 97 13.30 2.63 4.49
CA GLU A 97 14.13 1.95 3.49
C GLU A 97 15.56 1.65 3.99
#